data_AF-A0A842WDI5-F1
#
_entry.id   AF-A0A842WDI5-F1
#
_cell.length_a   1.000
_cell.length_b   1.000
_cell.length_c   1.000
_cell.angle_alpha   90.00
_cell.angle_beta   90.00
_cell.angle_gamma   90.00
#
_symmetry.space_group_name_H-M   'P 1'
#
loop_
_entity.id
_entity.type
_entity.pdbx_description
1 polymer ?
#
loop_
_entity_poly.entity_id
_entity_poly.type
_entity_poly.pdbx_seq_one_letter_code
_entity_poly.pdbx_strand_id
1 'polypeptide(L)'
;MYSHTKKVGSLGRYGTRVGRKIRNEAAKIEVESRKSSGCPSCSRGKLKRVSAGIWRCRTCKHTFTGGTHIPVFRRMSMEEEQ
;
A
#
# COMPACT_ATOMS: atom_id res chain seq x y z
N MET A 1 -5.20 1.48 15.58
CA MET A 1 -4.05 2.22 16.17
C MET A 1 -3.28 1.23 17.02
N TYR A 2 -1.96 1.07 16.84
CA TYR A 2 -1.18 0.04 17.57
C TYR A 2 -1.21 0.35 19.07
N SER A 3 -2.10 -0.32 19.81
CA SER A 3 -2.41 -0.04 21.22
C SER A 3 -1.22 -0.27 22.16
N HIS A 4 -0.29 -1.16 21.80
CA HIS A 4 0.81 -1.57 22.66
C HIS A 4 2.06 -0.67 22.62
N THR A 5 2.12 0.33 21.72
CA THR A 5 3.34 1.16 21.57
C THR A 5 3.01 2.64 21.41
N LYS A 6 3.66 3.51 22.21
CA LYS A 6 3.43 4.97 22.19
C LYS A 6 3.93 5.67 20.92
N LYS A 7 5.11 5.28 20.40
CA LYS A 7 5.79 6.00 19.29
C LYS A 7 6.07 5.14 18.05
N VAL A 8 6.37 3.86 18.23
CA VAL A 8 7.00 3.04 17.18
C VAL A 8 6.01 2.28 16.28
N GLY A 9 4.79 2.01 16.75
CA GLY A 9 3.77 1.30 15.97
C GLY A 9 4.22 -0.10 15.53
N SER A 10 3.94 -0.45 14.27
CA SER A 10 4.28 -1.74 13.65
C SER A 10 5.78 -2.07 13.70
N LEU A 11 6.63 -1.06 13.77
CA LEU A 11 8.08 -1.21 13.77
C LEU A 11 8.66 -1.67 15.10
N GLY A 12 7.83 -1.82 16.13
CA GLY A 12 8.22 -2.46 17.39
C GLY A 12 8.85 -3.84 17.17
N ARG A 13 8.47 -4.56 16.09
CA ARG A 13 9.05 -5.86 15.71
C ARG A 13 10.56 -5.85 15.49
N TYR A 14 11.13 -4.70 15.11
CA TYR A 14 12.56 -4.57 14.87
C TYR A 14 13.37 -4.40 16.16
N GLY A 15 12.71 -4.00 17.25
CA GLY A 15 13.35 -3.76 18.56
C GLY A 15 14.41 -2.65 18.50
N THR A 16 15.45 -2.81 19.31
CA THR A 16 16.58 -1.87 19.43
C THR A 16 17.66 -2.06 18.36
N ARG A 17 17.65 -3.19 17.64
CA ARG A 17 18.68 -3.57 16.65
C ARG A 17 18.81 -2.57 15.50
N VAL A 18 17.70 -1.95 15.12
CA VAL A 18 17.65 -1.04 13.97
C VAL A 18 17.58 0.41 14.44
N GLY A 19 18.48 1.23 13.91
CA GLY A 19 18.57 2.66 14.21
C GLY A 19 17.26 3.42 13.97
N ARG A 20 17.08 4.55 14.68
CA ARG A 20 15.85 5.34 14.64
C ARG A 20 15.50 5.84 13.23
N LYS A 21 16.50 6.29 12.45
CA LYS A 21 16.28 6.85 11.10
C LYS A 21 15.65 5.83 10.16
N ILE A 22 16.26 4.64 10.09
CA ILE A 22 15.80 3.53 9.24
C ILE A 22 14.37 3.11 9.64
N ARG A 23 14.09 3.05 10.95
CA ARG A 23 12.73 2.78 11.43
C ARG A 23 11.76 3.85 10.95
N ASN A 24 12.06 5.13 11.12
CA ASN A 24 11.15 6.20 10.70
C ASN A 24 10.86 6.17 9.18
N GLU A 25 11.86 5.86 8.35
CA GLU A 25 11.69 5.71 6.90
C GLU A 25 10.82 4.50 6.55
N ALA A 26 11.10 3.34 7.15
CA ALA A 26 10.28 2.14 6.99
C ALA A 26 8.83 2.36 7.45
N ALA A 27 8.61 3.20 8.48
CA ALA A 27 7.27 3.54 8.98
C ALA A 27 6.44 4.21 7.90
N LYS A 28 7.03 5.20 7.22
CA LYS A 28 6.37 5.96 6.15
C LYS A 28 5.93 5.01 5.03
N ILE A 29 6.85 4.13 4.61
CA ILE A 29 6.60 3.14 3.56
C ILE A 29 5.52 2.12 3.95
N GLU A 30 5.54 1.60 5.19
CA GLU A 30 4.53 0.65 5.68
C GLU A 30 3.14 1.28 5.80
N VAL A 31 3.06 2.52 6.29
CA VAL A 31 1.79 3.24 6.43
C VAL A 31 1.18 3.49 5.06
N GLU A 32 1.99 3.96 4.11
CA GLU A 32 1.53 4.27 2.77
C GLU A 32 1.10 3.02 2.00
N SER A 33 1.86 1.93 2.10
CA SER A 33 1.52 0.66 1.45
C SER A 33 0.32 -0.07 2.04
N ARG A 34 0.02 0.13 3.32
CA ARG A 34 -1.19 -0.41 3.97
C ARG A 34 -2.41 0.50 3.83
N LYS A 35 -2.24 1.75 3.36
CA LYS A 35 -3.34 2.69 3.17
C LYS A 35 -4.33 2.10 2.16
N SER A 36 -5.61 2.04 2.54
CA SER A 36 -6.64 1.55 1.64
C SER A 36 -6.94 2.60 0.57
N SER A 37 -6.47 2.35 -0.65
CA SER A 37 -6.82 3.14 -1.83
C SER A 37 -8.03 2.54 -2.55
N GLY A 38 -8.81 3.40 -3.21
CA GLY A 38 -9.95 2.99 -4.03
C GLY A 38 -9.48 2.28 -5.30
N CYS A 39 -10.23 1.26 -5.71
CA CYS A 39 -9.97 0.53 -6.95
C CYS A 39 -10.39 1.35 -8.18
N PRO A 40 -9.56 1.45 -9.24
CA PRO A 40 -9.91 2.21 -10.44
C PRO A 40 -11.07 1.60 -11.25
N SER A 41 -11.24 0.28 -11.18
CA SER A 41 -12.28 -0.43 -11.97
C SER A 41 -13.66 -0.40 -11.30
N CYS A 42 -13.74 -0.57 -9.98
CA CYS A 42 -15.04 -0.72 -9.30
C CYS A 42 -15.38 0.38 -8.29
N SER A 43 -14.48 1.36 -8.08
CA SER A 43 -14.55 2.54 -7.20
C SER A 43 -14.89 2.33 -5.72
N ARG A 44 -15.43 1.16 -5.36
CA ARG A 44 -15.87 0.74 -4.02
C ARG A 44 -14.89 -0.22 -3.34
N GLY A 45 -14.04 -0.88 -4.14
CA GLY A 45 -13.14 -1.90 -3.65
C GLY A 45 -11.89 -1.34 -2.98
N LYS A 46 -11.53 -1.92 -1.82
CA LYS A 46 -10.26 -1.64 -1.15
C LYS A 46 -9.16 -2.47 -1.80
N LEU A 47 -8.10 -1.79 -2.23
CA LEU A 47 -6.90 -2.43 -2.76
C LEU A 47 -6.07 -3.08 -1.64
N LYS A 48 -5.52 -4.25 -1.92
CA LYS A 48 -4.55 -4.93 -1.07
C LYS A 48 -3.31 -5.24 -1.91
N ARG A 49 -2.14 -4.90 -1.39
CA ARG A 49 -0.85 -5.29 -1.99
C ARG A 49 -0.68 -6.80 -1.89
N VAL A 50 -0.36 -7.46 -3.01
CA VAL A 50 -0.07 -8.91 -3.07
C VAL A 50 1.43 -9.14 -3.10
N SER A 51 2.14 -8.43 -3.98
CA SER A 51 3.60 -8.46 -4.09
C SER A 51 4.15 -7.08 -4.42
N ALA A 52 5.45 -6.97 -4.67
CA ALA A 52 6.04 -5.73 -5.19
C ALA A 52 5.41 -5.38 -6.54
N GLY A 53 4.75 -4.23 -6.61
CA GLY A 53 4.12 -3.73 -7.84
C GLY A 53 2.81 -4.41 -8.22
N ILE A 54 2.39 -5.51 -7.57
CA ILE A 54 1.10 -6.17 -7.87
C ILE A 54 0.07 -5.85 -6.79
N TRP A 55 -1.06 -5.31 -7.23
CA TRP A 55 -2.18 -4.92 -6.39
C TRP A 55 -3.43 -5.69 -6.76
N ARG A 56 -4.20 -6.14 -5.77
CA ARG A 56 -5.45 -6.86 -5.96
C ARG A 56 -6.59 -6.16 -5.24
N CYS A 57 -7.68 -5.95 -5.97
CA CYS A 57 -8.92 -5.48 -5.37
C CYS A 57 -9.61 -6.59 -4.58
N ARG A 58 -10.10 -6.31 -3.37
CA ARG A 58 -10.84 -7.32 -2.58
C ARG A 58 -12.22 -7.64 -3.14
N THR A 59 -12.88 -6.67 -3.78
CA THR A 59 -14.27 -6.80 -4.23
C THR A 59 -14.34 -7.40 -5.63
N CYS A 60 -13.78 -6.71 -6.63
CA CYS A 60 -13.82 -7.20 -8.03
C CYS A 60 -12.73 -8.22 -8.35
N LYS A 61 -11.83 -8.54 -7.41
CA LYS A 61 -10.71 -9.48 -7.57
C LYS A 61 -9.70 -9.15 -8.67
N HIS A 62 -9.87 -8.04 -9.38
CA HIS A 62 -8.97 -7.57 -10.43
C HIS A 62 -7.55 -7.32 -9.86
N THR A 63 -6.56 -7.83 -10.57
CA THR A 63 -5.13 -7.68 -10.29
C THR A 63 -4.51 -6.76 -11.32
N PHE A 64 -3.76 -5.75 -10.88
CA PHE A 64 -3.06 -4.83 -11.77
C PHE A 64 -1.66 -4.53 -11.26
N THR A 65 -0.84 -4.03 -12.17
CA THR A 65 0.51 -3.55 -11.89
C THR A 65 0.48 -2.07 -11.53
N GLY A 66 1.22 -1.67 -10.52
CA GLY A 66 1.37 -0.28 -10.10
C GLY A 66 2.70 -0.07 -9.39
N GLY A 67 2.83 1.05 -8.67
CA GLY A 67 4.05 1.33 -7.89
C GLY A 67 4.30 0.29 -6.79
N THR A 68 5.58 0.17 -6.39
CA THR A 68 6.03 -0.86 -5.44
C THR A 68 5.38 -0.74 -4.08
N HIS A 69 5.27 0.49 -3.56
CA HIS A 69 4.70 0.79 -2.24
C HIS A 69 3.41 1.60 -2.33
N ILE A 70 3.27 2.40 -3.38
CA ILE A 70 2.10 3.25 -3.62
C ILE A 70 1.39 2.68 -4.84
N PRO A 71 0.06 2.45 -4.80
CA PRO A 71 -0.69 2.08 -5.98
C PRO A 71 -0.78 3.31 -6.90
N VAL A 72 0.24 3.50 -7.75
CA VAL A 72 0.20 4.48 -8.83
C VAL A 72 -0.58 3.86 -9.98
N PHE A 73 -1.74 4.43 -10.27
CA PHE A 73 -2.48 4.19 -11.50
C PHE A 73 -2.27 5.42 -12.37
N ARG A 74 -1.56 5.27 -13.49
CA ARG A 74 -1.72 6.26 -14.56
C ARG A 74 -3.15 6.05 -15.04
N ARG A 75 -3.98 7.11 -15.08
CA ARG A 75 -5.19 7.06 -15.90
C ARG A 75 -4.68 6.82 -17.32
N MET A 76 -4.69 5.56 -17.76
CA MET A 76 -4.71 5.28 -19.18
C MET A 76 -6.11 5.73 -19.59
N SER A 77 -6.18 6.85 -20.29
CA SER A 77 -7.26 7.13 -21.22
C SER A 77 -7.52 5.84 -21.98
N MET A 78 -8.74 5.33 -21.88
CA MET A 78 -9.22 4.32 -22.80
C MET A 78 -9.12 4.95 -24.19
N GLU A 79 -8.18 4.49 -25.01
CA GLU A 79 -8.34 4.60 -26.45
C GLU A 79 -9.41 3.56 -26.79
N GLU A 80 -10.66 4.03 -26.90
CA GLU A 80 -11.69 3.32 -27.63
C GLU A 80 -11.27 3.33 -29.09
N GLU A 81 -11.02 2.15 -29.66
CA GLU A 81 -11.09 1.96 -31.11
C GLU A 81 -12.51 2.29 -31.56
N GLN A 82 -12.68 3.35 -32.36
CA GLN A 82 -13.64 3.46 -33.45
C GLN A 82 -13.31 4.65 -34.37
#